data_AF-A0A1H6AK13-F1
#
_entry.id   AF-A0A1H6AK13-F1
#
_cell.length_a   1.000
_cell.length_b   1.000
_cell.length_c   1.000
_cell.angle_alpha   90.00
_cell.angle_beta   90.00
_cell.angle_gamma   90.00
#
_symmetry.space_group_name_H-M   'P 1'
#
loop_
_entity.id
_entity.type
_entity.pdbx_description
1 polymer ?
#
loop_
_entity_poly.entity_id
_entity_poly.type
_entity_poly.pdbx_seq_one_letter_code
_entity_poly.pdbx_strand_id
1 'polypeptide(L)'
;MDGHSRSAKLLVGSATAVSALTMLVFGAWMRIDPPSFAEFAQFPNHTHFLHDAGVFQIGIGLMMLSALVWRDVLSIALGGFIVTNTLHAINHATDLELGGSPDTWWQLGLVSLLALAGLVAHRRQLKAVRTRESARNV
;
A
#
# COMPACT_ATOMS: atom_id res chain seq x y z
N MET A 1 -7.02 8.21 28.12
CA MET A 1 -8.44 8.62 28.03
C MET A 1 -8.77 8.74 26.56
N ASP A 2 -9.17 7.65 25.92
CA ASP A 2 -9.48 7.69 24.49
C ASP A 2 -10.89 8.24 24.38
N GLY A 3 -11.05 9.53 24.10
CA GLY A 3 -12.32 10.27 24.09
C GLY A 3 -13.32 9.84 23.00
N HIS A 4 -13.34 8.57 22.62
CA HIS A 4 -14.24 7.99 21.61
C HIS A 4 -15.14 6.94 22.24
N SER A 5 -16.45 7.08 22.00
CA SER A 5 -17.45 6.09 22.41
C SER A 5 -17.17 4.72 21.77
N ARG A 6 -17.66 3.64 22.38
CA ARG A 6 -17.57 2.28 21.81
C ARG A 6 -18.13 2.25 20.37
N SER A 7 -19.24 2.94 20.13
CA SER A 7 -19.87 3.05 18.82
C SER A 7 -18.97 3.76 17.80
N ALA A 8 -18.27 4.82 18.19
CA ALA A 8 -17.31 5.50 17.32
C ALA A 8 -16.13 4.60 16.94
N LYS A 9 -15.58 3.85 17.90
CA LYS A 9 -14.49 2.88 17.64
C LYS A 9 -14.94 1.78 16.67
N LEU A 10 -16.15 1.25 16.85
CA LEU A 10 -16.73 0.25 15.96
C LEU A 10 -16.94 0.82 14.55
N LEU A 11 -17.53 2.01 14.44
CA LEU A 11 -17.77 2.65 13.15
C LEU A 11 -16.46 2.85 12.37
N VAL A 12 -15.44 3.42 13.00
CA VAL A 12 -14.14 3.67 12.35
C VAL A 12 -13.49 2.36 11.92
N GLY A 13 -13.48 1.34 12.79
CA GLY A 13 -12.93 0.03 12.48
C GLY A 13 -13.65 -0.63 11.29
N SER A 14 -14.98 -0.66 11.32
CA SER A 14 -15.80 -1.23 10.24
C SER A 14 -15.65 -0.47 8.92
N ALA A 15 -15.68 0.86 8.95
CA ALA A 15 -15.49 1.69 7.77
C ALA A 15 -14.11 1.44 7.14
N THR A 16 -13.08 1.32 7.97
CA THR A 16 -11.71 1.02 7.52
C THR A 16 -11.64 -0.38 6.89
N ALA A 17 -12.20 -1.39 7.54
CA ALA A 17 -12.17 -2.77 7.04
C ALA A 17 -12.95 -2.93 5.73
N VAL A 18 -14.17 -2.38 5.64
CA VAL A 18 -14.99 -2.45 4.42
C VAL A 18 -14.30 -1.73 3.27
N SER A 19 -13.82 -0.50 3.49
CA SER A 19 -13.11 0.25 2.46
C SER A 19 -11.84 -0.45 2.00
N ALA A 20 -11.09 -1.06 2.93
CA ALA A 20 -9.92 -1.85 2.59
C ALA A 20 -10.27 -3.07 1.72
N LEU A 21 -11.32 -3.80 2.07
CA LEU A 21 -11.81 -4.94 1.29
C LEU A 21 -12.25 -4.50 -0.11
N THR A 22 -12.95 -3.38 -0.23
CA THR A 22 -13.32 -2.79 -1.53
C THR A 22 -12.08 -2.54 -2.39
N MET A 23 -11.05 -1.89 -1.83
CA MET A 23 -9.80 -1.61 -2.55
C MET A 23 -9.07 -2.90 -2.95
N LEU A 24 -9.04 -3.91 -2.09
CA LEU A 24 -8.40 -5.20 -2.40
C LEU A 24 -9.15 -5.96 -3.50
N VAL A 25 -10.48 -6.00 -3.44
CA VAL A 25 -11.32 -6.72 -4.42
C VAL A 25 -11.19 -6.08 -5.80
N PHE A 26 -11.43 -4.77 -5.91
CA PHE A 26 -11.35 -4.09 -7.20
C PHE A 26 -9.91 -3.99 -7.70
N GLY A 27 -8.94 -3.80 -6.79
CA GLY A 27 -7.52 -3.84 -7.10
C GLY A 27 -7.08 -5.18 -7.72
N ALA A 28 -7.50 -6.29 -7.11
CA ALA A 28 -7.22 -7.63 -7.63
C ALA A 28 -7.93 -7.89 -8.97
N TRP A 29 -9.19 -7.46 -9.11
CA TRP A 29 -9.94 -7.61 -10.36
C TRP A 29 -9.24 -6.89 -11.52
N MET A 30 -8.87 -5.62 -11.33
CA MET A 30 -8.12 -4.84 -12.33
C MET A 30 -6.78 -5.49 -12.70
N ARG A 31 -6.15 -6.25 -11.80
CA ARG A 31 -4.86 -6.91 -12.08
C ARG A 31 -5.00 -8.27 -12.77
N ILE A 32 -6.06 -9.02 -12.46
CA ILE A 32 -6.26 -10.40 -12.92
C ILE A 32 -7.06 -10.45 -14.22
N ASP A 33 -8.13 -9.66 -14.31
CA ASP A 33 -9.02 -9.61 -15.48
C ASP A 33 -9.43 -8.16 -15.83
N PRO A 34 -8.46 -7.36 -16.33
CA PRO A 34 -8.72 -5.98 -16.74
C PRO A 34 -9.88 -5.81 -17.73
N PRO A 35 -10.04 -6.65 -18.77
CA PRO A 35 -11.14 -6.49 -19.72
C PRO A 35 -12.53 -6.58 -19.08
N SER A 36 -12.79 -7.56 -18.21
CA SER A 36 -14.10 -7.67 -17.57
C SER A 36 -14.33 -6.58 -16.53
N PHE A 37 -13.28 -6.13 -15.84
CA PHE A 37 -13.38 -4.95 -14.98
C PHE A 37 -13.75 -3.70 -15.78
N ALA A 38 -13.09 -3.48 -16.92
CA ALA A 38 -13.33 -2.34 -17.79
C ALA A 38 -14.77 -2.33 -18.31
N GLU A 39 -15.29 -3.50 -18.71
CA GLU A 39 -16.69 -3.68 -19.09
C GLU A 39 -17.63 -3.36 -17.91
N PHE A 40 -17.39 -3.93 -16.73
CA PHE A 40 -18.18 -3.64 -15.54
C PHE A 40 -18.19 -2.14 -15.19
N ALA A 41 -17.03 -1.49 -15.27
CA ALA A 41 -16.85 -0.07 -14.99
C ALA A 41 -17.38 0.84 -16.12
N GLN A 42 -17.81 0.28 -17.26
CA GLN A 42 -18.20 1.03 -18.46
C GLN A 42 -17.11 2.01 -18.91
N PHE A 43 -15.86 1.54 -18.86
CA PHE A 43 -14.66 2.30 -19.16
C PHE A 43 -13.83 1.59 -20.26
N PRO A 44 -13.13 2.30 -21.15
CA PRO A 44 -12.29 1.65 -22.15
C PRO A 44 -11.21 0.77 -21.51
N ASN A 45 -10.97 -0.42 -22.09
CA ASN A 45 -9.91 -1.31 -21.58
C ASN A 45 -8.52 -0.74 -21.89
N HIS A 46 -7.89 -0.18 -20.86
CA HIS A 46 -6.48 0.20 -20.86
C HIS A 46 -5.72 -0.74 -19.91
N THR A 47 -5.32 -1.90 -20.42
CA THR A 47 -4.81 -3.00 -19.59
C THR A 47 -3.62 -2.62 -18.70
N HIS A 48 -2.58 -1.97 -19.25
CA HIS A 48 -1.44 -1.49 -18.45
C HIS A 48 -1.88 -0.53 -17.33
N PHE A 49 -2.74 0.44 -17.67
CA PHE A 49 -3.27 1.39 -16.69
C PHE A 49 -4.10 0.70 -15.59
N LEU A 50 -4.88 -0.32 -15.95
CA LEU A 50 -5.67 -1.10 -15.00
C LEU A 50 -4.77 -1.97 -14.11
N HIS A 51 -3.70 -2.56 -14.63
CA HIS A 51 -2.70 -3.23 -13.79
C HIS A 51 -2.10 -2.27 -12.75
N ASP A 52 -1.79 -1.03 -13.14
CA ASP A 52 -1.26 -0.02 -12.24
C ASP A 52 -2.29 0.42 -11.19
N ALA A 53 -3.49 0.82 -11.63
CA ALA A 53 -4.59 1.15 -10.74
C ALA A 53 -4.88 0.00 -9.76
N GLY A 54 -4.78 -1.24 -10.23
CA GLY A 54 -4.88 -2.47 -9.48
C GLY A 54 -3.93 -2.54 -8.29
N VAL A 55 -2.63 -2.41 -8.55
CA VAL A 55 -1.59 -2.51 -7.50
C VAL A 55 -1.61 -1.32 -6.54
N PHE A 56 -2.04 -0.13 -6.99
CA PHE A 56 -2.27 1.03 -6.12
C PHE A 56 -3.46 0.80 -5.18
N GLN A 57 -4.59 0.28 -5.66
CA GLN A 57 -5.71 -0.06 -4.78
C GLN A 57 -5.33 -1.17 -3.79
N ILE A 58 -4.61 -2.21 -4.22
CA ILE A 58 -4.11 -3.24 -3.31
C ILE A 58 -3.26 -2.62 -2.19
N GLY A 59 -2.35 -1.71 -2.54
CA GLY A 59 -1.55 -0.93 -1.60
C GLY A 59 -2.36 -0.20 -0.54
N ILE A 60 -3.34 0.58 -0.99
CA ILE A 60 -4.25 1.33 -0.12
C ILE A 60 -4.97 0.36 0.83
N GLY A 61 -5.53 -0.73 0.32
CA GLY A 61 -6.20 -1.74 1.13
C GLY A 61 -5.29 -2.35 2.20
N LEU A 62 -4.06 -2.72 1.84
CA LEU A 62 -3.08 -3.25 2.78
C LEU A 62 -2.70 -2.23 3.86
N MET A 63 -2.51 -0.95 3.51
CA MET A 63 -2.21 0.11 4.48
C MET A 63 -3.38 0.33 5.46
N MET A 64 -4.62 0.30 4.97
CA MET A 64 -5.81 0.45 5.81
C MET A 64 -5.95 -0.71 6.80
N LEU A 65 -5.75 -1.96 6.36
CA LEU A 65 -5.74 -3.13 7.27
C LEU A 65 -4.57 -3.04 8.27
N SER A 66 -3.40 -2.62 7.80
CA SER A 66 -2.22 -2.41 8.64
C SER A 66 -2.48 -1.40 9.76
N ALA A 67 -3.21 -0.33 9.47
CA ALA A 67 -3.58 0.72 10.43
C ALA A 67 -4.58 0.26 11.51
N LEU A 68 -5.29 -0.84 11.31
CA LEU A 68 -6.11 -1.46 12.34
C LEU A 68 -5.28 -2.19 13.41
N VAL A 69 -4.08 -2.64 13.05
CA VAL A 69 -3.22 -3.49 13.89
C VAL A 69 -2.05 -2.69 14.48
N TRP A 70 -1.40 -1.86 13.67
CA TRP A 70 -0.20 -1.12 14.05
C TRP A 70 -0.48 0.37 14.22
N ARG A 71 0.34 1.03 15.05
CA ARG A 71 0.22 2.48 15.35
C ARG A 71 1.32 3.32 14.74
N ASP A 72 2.32 2.69 14.13
CA ASP A 72 3.47 3.37 13.53
C ASP A 72 3.15 3.78 12.10
N VAL A 73 2.67 5.01 11.93
CA VAL A 73 2.19 5.58 10.66
C VAL A 73 3.27 5.55 9.58
N LEU A 74 4.50 5.93 9.90
CA LEU A 74 5.59 5.96 8.92
C LEU A 74 5.91 4.57 8.39
N SER A 75 5.84 3.56 9.25
CA SER A 75 6.05 2.20 8.79
C SER A 75 4.91 1.62 7.98
N ILE A 76 3.68 1.97 8.32
CA ILE A 76 2.51 1.57 7.52
C ILE A 76 2.61 2.18 6.14
N ALA A 77 2.91 3.48 6.06
CA ALA A 77 3.04 4.21 4.80
C ALA A 77 4.21 3.69 3.94
N LEU A 78 5.42 3.60 4.51
CA LEU A 78 6.58 3.10 3.78
C LEU A 78 6.42 1.63 3.39
N GLY A 79 5.87 0.79 4.28
CA GLY A 79 5.62 -0.62 3.98
C GLY A 79 4.63 -0.80 2.83
N GLY A 80 3.50 -0.08 2.87
CA GLY A 80 2.52 -0.10 1.79
C GLY A 80 3.10 0.44 0.48
N PHE A 81 3.82 1.56 0.54
CA PHE A 81 4.47 2.13 -0.63
C PHE A 81 5.49 1.17 -1.27
N ILE A 82 6.32 0.49 -0.48
CA ILE A 82 7.27 -0.51 -1.00
C ILE A 82 6.54 -1.61 -1.77
N VAL A 83 5.45 -2.16 -1.21
CA VAL A 83 4.67 -3.21 -1.89
C VAL A 83 4.09 -2.69 -3.19
N THR A 84 3.37 -1.57 -3.15
CA THR A 84 2.72 -0.98 -4.32
C THR A 84 3.71 -0.60 -5.41
N ASN A 85 4.75 0.16 -5.06
CA ASN A 85 5.68 0.69 -6.02
C ASN A 85 6.56 -0.41 -6.64
N THR A 86 6.84 -1.49 -5.89
CA THR A 86 7.53 -2.67 -6.44
C THR A 86 6.64 -3.43 -7.41
N LEU A 87 5.36 -3.64 -7.10
CA LEU A 87 4.43 -4.27 -8.04
C LEU A 87 4.21 -3.41 -9.29
N HIS A 88 4.16 -2.08 -9.13
CA HIS A 88 4.08 -1.13 -10.23
C HIS A 88 5.34 -1.17 -11.10
N ALA A 89 6.53 -1.25 -10.50
CA ALA A 89 7.77 -1.49 -11.23
C ALA A 89 7.73 -2.79 -12.04
N ILE A 90 7.17 -3.86 -11.46
CA ILE A 90 6.97 -5.14 -12.15
C ILE A 90 6.02 -4.96 -13.34
N ASN A 91 4.89 -4.27 -13.19
CA ASN A 91 3.99 -3.98 -14.31
C ASN A 91 4.73 -3.28 -15.45
N HIS A 92 5.51 -2.23 -15.15
CA HIS A 92 6.32 -1.56 -16.18
C HIS A 92 7.36 -2.45 -16.84
N ALA A 93 7.87 -3.47 -16.14
CA ALA A 93 8.80 -4.43 -16.70
C ALA A 93 8.10 -5.51 -17.56
N THR A 94 6.88 -5.91 -17.21
CA THR A 94 6.15 -7.00 -17.89
C THR A 94 5.20 -6.53 -18.99
N ASP A 95 4.73 -5.28 -18.90
CA ASP A 95 3.66 -4.74 -19.74
C ASP A 95 4.21 -3.81 -20.84
N LEU A 96 5.47 -3.97 -21.23
CA LEU A 96 6.17 -3.09 -22.17
C LEU A 96 5.40 -2.88 -23.49
N GLU A 97 4.64 -3.88 -23.95
CA GLU A 97 3.85 -3.82 -25.17
C GLU A 97 2.42 -3.27 -24.97
N LEU A 98 1.97 -3.12 -23.72
CA LEU A 98 0.60 -2.76 -23.35
C LEU A 98 0.47 -1.27 -22.97
N GLY A 99 1.58 -0.57 -22.81
CA GLY A 99 1.66 0.86 -22.50
C GLY A 99 2.76 1.22 -21.51
N GLY A 100 2.91 2.51 -21.23
CA GLY A 100 3.94 3.02 -20.32
C GLY A 100 5.27 3.34 -20.99
N SER A 101 6.15 4.02 -20.25
CA SER A 101 7.51 4.31 -20.73
C SER A 101 8.42 3.09 -20.45
N PRO A 102 9.16 2.57 -21.45
CA PRO A 102 9.98 1.37 -21.28
C PRO A 102 11.15 1.54 -20.29
N ASP A 103 11.58 2.77 -20.02
CA ASP A 103 12.72 3.07 -19.16
C ASP A 103 12.37 3.34 -17.69
N THR A 104 11.10 3.22 -17.27
CA THR A 104 10.69 3.64 -15.92
C THR A 104 10.73 2.53 -14.87
N TRP A 105 10.74 1.24 -15.23
CA TRP A 105 10.65 0.14 -14.26
C TRP A 105 11.80 0.15 -13.23
N TRP A 106 13.05 0.41 -13.66
CA TRP A 106 14.21 0.40 -12.76
C TRP A 106 14.24 1.64 -11.87
N GLN A 107 13.74 2.78 -12.36
CA GLN A 107 13.61 4.02 -11.58
C GLN A 107 12.62 3.81 -10.44
N LEU A 108 11.47 3.19 -10.73
CA LEU A 108 10.51 2.78 -9.72
C LEU A 108 11.15 1.80 -8.73
N GLY A 109 11.91 0.81 -9.21
CA GLY A 109 12.67 -0.11 -8.35
C GLY A 109 13.63 0.60 -7.38
N LEU A 110 14.38 1.60 -7.86
CA LEU A 110 15.26 2.42 -7.01
C LEU A 110 14.49 3.18 -5.93
N VAL A 111 13.32 3.73 -6.28
CA VAL A 111 12.46 4.42 -5.31
C VAL A 111 11.92 3.45 -4.25
N SER A 112 11.60 2.20 -4.61
CA SER A 112 11.27 1.15 -3.63
C SER A 112 12.42 0.85 -2.69
N LEU A 113 13.67 0.78 -3.20
CA LEU A 113 14.85 0.56 -2.37
C LEU A 113 15.11 1.73 -1.41
N LEU A 114 14.89 2.97 -1.86
CA LEU A 114 14.98 4.15 -1.01
C LEU A 114 13.95 4.09 0.13
N ALA A 115 12.70 3.76 -0.18
CA ALA A 115 11.65 3.61 0.82
C ALA A 115 11.97 2.50 1.83
N LEU A 116 12.53 1.37 1.36
CA LEU A 116 12.99 0.28 2.23
C LEU A 116 14.12 0.74 3.15
N ALA A 117 15.11 1.46 2.63
CA ALA A 117 16.20 2.02 3.44
C ALA A 117 15.66 2.97 4.52
N GLY A 118 14.71 3.84 4.17
CA GLY A 118 14.01 4.72 5.10
C GLY A 118 13.27 3.95 6.19
N LEU A 119 12.54 2.89 5.84
CA LEU A 119 11.82 2.04 6.80
C LEU A 119 12.78 1.36 7.78
N VAL A 120 13.89 0.81 7.28
CA VAL A 120 14.92 0.18 8.12
C VAL A 120 15.54 1.19 9.07
N ALA A 121 15.87 2.39 8.60
CA ALA A 121 16.41 3.46 9.43
C ALA A 121 15.44 3.88 10.54
N HIS A 122 14.17 4.12 10.19
CA HIS A 122 13.10 4.47 11.14
C HIS A 122 12.95 3.40 12.24
N ARG A 123 12.90 2.12 11.86
CA ARG A 123 12.78 1.00 12.81
C ARG A 123 13.99 0.89 13.74
N ARG A 124 15.19 1.15 13.25
CA ARG A 124 16.41 1.20 14.08
C ARG A 124 16.36 2.34 15.10
N GLN A 125 15.88 3.52 14.70
CA GLN A 125 15.72 4.67 15.59
C GLN A 125 14.71 4.38 16.72
N LEU A 126 13.54 3.82 16.40
CA LEU A 126 12.54 3.45 17.41
C LEU A 126 13.08 2.44 18.42
N LYS A 127 13.84 1.44 17.97
CA LYS A 127 14.49 0.46 18.86
C LYS A 127 15.48 1.13 19.80
N ALA A 128 16.32 2.04 19.27
CA ALA A 128 17.33 2.75 20.06
C ALA A 128 16.70 3.64 21.15
N VAL A 129 15.63 4.35 20.83
CA VAL A 129 14.87 5.17 21.80
C VAL A 129 14.31 4.29 22.92
N ARG A 130 13.62 3.20 22.57
CA ARG A 130 13.05 2.26 23.54
C ARG A 130 14.11 1.68 24.50
N THR A 131 15.27 1.29 23.98
CA THR A 131 16.37 0.77 24.82
C THR A 131 16.90 1.82 25.79
N ARG A 132 17.04 3.08 25.36
CA ARG A 132 17.48 4.18 26.25
C ARG A 132 16.48 4.48 27.36
N GLU A 133 15.18 4.45 27.06
CA GLU A 133 14.13 4.64 28.06
C GLU A 133 14.11 3.52 29.10
N SER A 134 14.26 2.25 28.68
CA SER A 134 14.36 1.13 29.60
C SER A 134 15.57 1.25 30.54
N ALA A 135 16.72 1.71 30.03
CA ALA A 135 17.93 1.90 30.85
C ALA A 135 17.82 3.07 31.86
N ARG A 136 16.96 4.06 31.61
CA ARG A 136 16.75 5.21 32.53
C ARG A 136 15.76 4.89 33.66
N ASN A 137 14.92 3.88 33.48
CA ASN A 137 13.87 3.50 34.43
C ASN A 137 14.27 2.35 35.36
N VAL A 138 15.55 1.94 35.32
CA VAL A 138 16.19 0.96 36.20
C VAL A 138 17.20 1.70 37.07
#